data_AF-A0AAJ1R3T0-F1
#
_entry.id   AF-A0AAJ1R3T0-F1
#
_cell.length_a   1.000
_cell.length_b   1.000
_cell.length_c   1.000
_cell.angle_alpha   90.00
_cell.angle_beta   90.00
_cell.angle_gamma   90.00
#
_symmetry.space_group_name_H-M   'P 1'
#
loop_
_entity.id
_entity.type
_entity.pdbx_description
1 polymer ?
#
loop_
_entity_poly.entity_id
_entity_poly.type
_entity_poly.pdbx_seq_one_letter_code
_entity_poly.pdbx_strand_id
1 'polypeptide(L)'
;MEEKIPNSLEHLKELNDNPFTLQKVAFWLYEYNDLYKEVKNYSENLCEQCQQWKANGLPYDCLQEVDYCTKRYRYFTNFYEEVEYGVKIQELDSICKIALEEYNTFSNNDVLLKNWLIKYFDIGYNKLAIFYYDHLDYSVDEDEVIHPHFGNSPIGEFGVCIDRKYYENLIDFDEAFKMLFYERKVYPEKLKEIEEEMQKIIIPMIPIPKID
;
A
#
# COMPACT_ATOMS: atom_id res chain seq x y z
N MET A 1 3.54 10.75 23.60
CA MET A 1 2.70 10.22 22.50
C MET A 1 1.40 11.00 22.40
N GLU A 2 0.68 11.19 23.51
CA GLU A 2 -0.60 11.93 23.57
C GLU A 2 -0.55 13.36 22.98
N GLU A 3 0.55 14.09 23.13
CA GLU A 3 0.72 15.41 22.47
C GLU A 3 1.52 15.33 21.17
N LYS A 4 2.56 14.48 21.12
CA LYS A 4 3.46 14.38 19.95
C LYS A 4 2.75 13.90 18.69
N ILE A 5 1.84 12.91 18.80
CA ILE A 5 1.12 12.35 17.64
C ILE A 5 0.14 13.39 17.08
N PRO A 6 -0.76 14.02 17.87
CA PRO A 6 -1.61 15.08 17.35
C PRO A 6 -0.82 16.23 16.72
N ASN A 7 0.28 16.67 17.34
CA ASN A 7 1.12 17.74 16.77
C ASN A 7 1.72 17.34 15.41
N SER A 8 2.11 16.07 15.25
CA SER A 8 2.60 15.54 13.98
C SER A 8 1.51 15.54 12.90
N LEU A 9 0.29 15.13 13.24
CA LEU A 9 -0.83 15.11 12.31
C LEU A 9 -1.29 16.53 11.93
N GLU A 10 -1.29 17.47 12.89
CA GLU A 10 -1.60 18.87 12.60
C GLU A 10 -0.55 19.50 11.70
N HIS A 11 0.75 19.22 11.91
CA HIS A 11 1.79 19.70 11.00
C HIS A 11 1.58 19.15 9.57
N LEU A 12 1.24 17.86 9.40
CA LEU A 12 0.92 17.32 8.07
C LEU A 12 -0.26 18.05 7.41
N LYS A 13 -1.30 18.36 8.19
CA LYS A 13 -2.47 19.12 7.75
C LYS A 13 -2.11 20.56 7.37
N GLU A 14 -1.27 21.22 8.16
CA GLU A 14 -0.79 22.59 7.91
C GLU A 14 0.06 22.71 6.64
N LEU A 15 0.70 21.61 6.19
CA LEU A 15 1.37 21.57 4.89
C LEU A 15 0.38 21.78 3.71
N ASN A 16 -0.93 21.68 3.95
CA ASN A 16 -2.12 22.02 3.16
C ASN A 16 -1.92 22.21 1.65
N ASP A 17 -1.45 21.16 0.99
CA ASP A 17 -1.56 20.96 -0.44
C ASP A 17 -2.27 19.62 -0.60
N ASN A 18 -3.58 19.56 -0.79
CA ASN A 18 -4.21 18.30 -1.22
C ASN A 18 -4.70 18.49 -2.66
N PRO A 19 -4.04 17.88 -3.68
CA PRO A 19 -3.00 16.85 -3.57
C PRO A 19 -1.63 17.38 -3.09
N PHE A 20 -0.92 16.56 -2.31
CA PHE A 20 0.39 16.88 -1.74
C PHE A 20 1.49 16.75 -2.79
N THR A 21 2.53 17.58 -2.64
CA THR A 21 3.79 17.31 -3.33
C THR A 21 4.55 16.17 -2.65
N LEU A 22 5.24 15.35 -3.44
CA LEU A 22 6.07 14.26 -2.92
C LEU A 22 7.11 14.77 -1.90
N GLN A 23 7.67 15.96 -2.14
CA GLN A 23 8.65 16.58 -1.25
C GLN A 23 8.06 16.93 0.12
N LYS A 24 6.83 17.45 0.18
CA LYS A 24 6.17 17.79 1.45
C LYS A 24 5.88 16.53 2.27
N VAL A 25 5.40 15.46 1.62
CA VAL A 25 5.17 14.18 2.30
C VAL A 25 6.48 13.57 2.78
N ALA A 26 7.51 13.54 1.94
CA ALA A 26 8.83 13.03 2.30
C ALA A 26 9.45 13.83 3.47
N PHE A 27 9.27 15.14 3.50
CA PHE A 27 9.69 15.99 4.60
C PHE A 27 8.97 15.62 5.90
N TRP A 28 7.65 15.48 5.89
CA TRP A 28 6.90 15.07 7.07
C TRP A 28 7.35 13.70 7.59
N LEU A 29 7.52 12.72 6.70
CA LEU A 29 8.04 11.40 7.06
C LEU A 29 9.42 11.53 7.72
N TYR A 30 10.32 12.30 7.12
CA TYR A 30 11.66 12.52 7.68
C TYR A 30 11.61 13.13 9.09
N GLU A 31 10.86 14.22 9.27
CA GLU A 31 10.75 14.94 10.55
C GLU A 31 10.18 14.06 11.68
N TYR A 32 9.22 13.17 11.36
CA TYR A 32 8.54 12.35 12.36
C TYR A 32 8.98 10.88 12.39
N ASN A 33 10.06 10.52 11.69
CA ASN A 33 10.59 9.16 11.67
C ASN A 33 10.96 8.65 13.07
N ASP A 34 11.55 9.51 13.91
CA ASP A 34 11.91 9.12 15.28
C ASP A 34 10.68 8.94 16.18
N LEU A 35 9.63 9.74 15.97
CA LEU A 35 8.34 9.54 16.62
C LEU A 35 7.71 8.21 16.18
N TYR A 36 7.73 7.91 14.88
CA TYR A 36 7.26 6.63 14.35
C TYR A 36 7.98 5.44 15.00
N LYS A 37 9.32 5.47 15.08
CA LYS A 37 10.11 4.41 15.74
C LYS A 37 9.78 4.29 17.23
N GLU A 38 9.64 5.42 17.92
CA GLU A 38 9.25 5.47 19.34
C GLU A 38 7.90 4.78 19.55
N VAL A 39 6.89 5.14 18.75
CA VAL A 39 5.53 4.57 18.83
C VAL A 39 5.52 3.10 18.46
N LYS A 40 6.24 2.69 17.41
CA LYS A 40 6.31 1.30 16.97
C LYS A 40 6.89 0.40 18.06
N ASN A 41 8.05 0.76 18.61
CA ASN A 41 8.68 0.03 19.71
C ASN A 41 7.78 0.00 20.96
N TYR A 42 7.11 1.12 21.27
CA TYR A 42 6.16 1.16 22.38
C TYR A 42 4.95 0.23 22.18
N SER A 43 4.49 0.09 20.94
CA SER A 43 3.30 -0.70 20.55
C SER A 43 3.57 -2.19 20.29
N GLU A 44 4.83 -2.62 20.28
CA GLU A 44 5.23 -4.04 20.16
C GLU A 44 5.22 -4.76 21.51
N ASN A 45 5.46 -4.02 22.59
CA ASN A 45 5.47 -4.57 23.94
C ASN A 45 4.05 -4.73 24.51
N LEU A 46 3.82 -5.83 25.25
CA LEU A 46 2.60 -5.96 26.04
C LEU A 46 2.59 -4.89 27.13
N CYS A 47 1.46 -4.20 27.31
CA CYS A 47 1.27 -3.33 28.46
C CYS A 47 1.35 -4.13 29.78
N GLU A 48 1.67 -3.46 30.87
CA GLU A 48 1.87 -4.08 32.19
C GLU A 48 0.70 -4.98 32.60
N GLN A 49 -0.53 -4.53 32.35
CA GLN A 49 -1.73 -5.31 32.67
C GLN A 49 -1.87 -6.58 31.81
N CYS A 50 -1.63 -6.49 30.49
CA CYS A 50 -1.58 -7.69 29.62
C CYS A 50 -0.45 -8.64 30.05
N GLN A 51 0.70 -8.13 30.52
CA GLN A 51 1.79 -8.97 31.03
C GLN A 51 1.37 -9.72 32.31
N GLN A 52 0.68 -9.05 33.23
CA GLN A 52 0.16 -9.68 34.46
C GLN A 52 -0.89 -10.73 34.15
N TRP A 53 -1.84 -10.45 33.25
CA TRP A 53 -2.83 -11.43 32.81
C TRP A 53 -2.18 -12.65 32.17
N LYS A 54 -1.20 -12.43 31.28
CA LYS A 54 -0.40 -13.51 30.70
C LYS A 54 0.30 -14.35 31.77
N ALA A 55 0.94 -13.72 32.76
CA ALA A 55 1.62 -14.42 33.85
C ALA A 55 0.65 -15.25 34.71
N ASN A 56 -0.59 -14.80 34.84
CA ASN A 56 -1.65 -15.49 35.58
C ASN A 56 -2.41 -16.53 34.75
N GLY A 57 -2.01 -16.79 33.49
CA GLY A 57 -2.71 -17.70 32.58
C GLY A 57 -4.09 -17.21 32.14
N LEU A 58 -4.35 -15.91 32.25
CA LEU A 58 -5.60 -15.27 31.85
C LEU A 58 -5.55 -14.84 30.38
N PRO A 59 -6.70 -14.89 29.66
CA PRO A 59 -6.78 -14.27 28.36
C PRO A 59 -6.50 -12.77 28.46
N TYR A 60 -5.75 -12.24 27.51
CA TYR A 60 -5.50 -10.81 27.37
C TYR A 60 -5.72 -10.44 25.91
N ASP A 61 -6.46 -9.36 25.68
CA ASP A 61 -6.59 -8.79 24.36
C ASP A 61 -6.12 -7.34 24.36
N CYS A 62 -4.87 -7.18 23.98
CA CYS A 62 -4.26 -5.87 23.78
C CYS A 62 -4.70 -5.24 22.42
N LEU A 63 -5.56 -5.89 21.61
CA LEU A 63 -6.07 -5.38 20.34
C LEU A 63 -7.31 -4.49 20.48
N GLN A 64 -7.96 -4.46 21.65
CA GLN A 64 -9.18 -3.68 21.91
C GLN A 64 -8.91 -2.17 22.14
N GLU A 65 -7.71 -1.66 21.83
CA GLU A 65 -7.30 -0.24 21.96
C GLU A 65 -7.59 0.43 23.32
N VAL A 66 -7.81 -0.37 24.35
CA VAL A 66 -8.05 0.06 25.73
C VAL A 66 -6.99 1.04 26.22
N ASP A 67 -7.40 2.03 27.03
CA ASP A 67 -6.55 3.16 27.43
C ASP A 67 -5.23 2.76 28.09
N TYR A 68 -5.22 1.64 28.82
CA TYR A 68 -4.02 1.12 29.47
C TYR A 68 -3.03 0.45 28.49
N CYS A 69 -3.45 0.19 27.25
CA CYS A 69 -2.67 -0.54 26.27
C CYS A 69 -1.86 0.39 25.38
N THR A 70 -0.58 0.06 25.22
CA THR A 70 0.34 0.78 24.33
C THR A 70 -0.04 0.66 22.86
N LYS A 71 -0.77 -0.41 22.48
CA LYS A 71 -1.23 -0.64 21.10
C LYS A 71 -2.27 0.37 20.62
N ARG A 72 -2.88 1.16 21.51
CA ARG A 72 -3.81 2.22 21.14
C ARG A 72 -3.21 3.28 20.21
N TYR A 73 -1.89 3.34 20.08
CA TYR A 73 -1.20 4.26 19.17
C TYR A 73 -0.85 3.65 17.80
N ARG A 74 -1.22 2.38 17.54
CA ARG A 74 -0.93 1.70 16.27
C ARG A 74 -1.57 2.39 15.06
N TYR A 75 -2.67 3.11 15.27
CA TYR A 75 -3.27 3.93 14.21
C TYR A 75 -2.23 4.87 13.57
N PHE A 76 -1.31 5.42 14.36
CA PHE A 76 -0.31 6.37 13.86
C PHE A 76 0.75 5.65 13.03
N THR A 77 1.24 4.50 13.50
CA THR A 77 2.24 3.73 12.76
C THR A 77 1.68 3.17 11.47
N ASN A 78 0.43 2.68 11.49
CA ASN A 78 -0.25 2.19 10.29
C ASN A 78 -0.40 3.33 9.27
N PHE A 79 -0.93 4.48 9.70
CA PHE A 79 -1.06 5.66 8.83
C PHE A 79 0.30 6.13 8.29
N TYR A 80 1.33 6.19 9.13
CA TYR A 80 2.68 6.56 8.70
C TYR A 80 3.22 5.58 7.64
N GLU A 81 3.04 4.27 7.83
CA GLU A 81 3.49 3.24 6.89
C GLU A 81 2.77 3.33 5.53
N GLU A 82 1.47 3.61 5.52
CA GLU A 82 0.69 3.84 4.29
C GLU A 82 1.19 5.09 3.53
N VAL A 83 1.42 6.20 4.24
CA VAL A 83 1.97 7.43 3.65
C VAL A 83 3.41 7.22 3.16
N GLU A 84 4.21 6.45 3.92
CA GLU A 84 5.58 6.09 3.54
C GLU A 84 5.62 5.24 2.27
N TYR A 85 4.68 4.31 2.11
CA TYR A 85 4.53 3.51 0.90
C TYR A 85 4.38 4.39 -0.35
N GLY A 86 3.57 5.45 -0.26
CA GLY A 86 3.37 6.39 -1.36
C GLY A 86 4.65 7.11 -1.81
N VAL A 87 5.58 7.36 -0.89
CA VAL A 87 6.90 7.92 -1.26
C VAL A 87 7.82 6.84 -1.82
N LYS A 88 7.88 5.67 -1.18
CA LYS A 88 8.77 4.57 -1.58
C LYS A 88 8.44 4.01 -2.96
N ILE A 89 7.17 3.92 -3.33
CA ILE A 89 6.79 3.35 -4.62
C ILE A 89 7.28 4.20 -5.80
N GLN A 90 7.45 5.51 -5.59
CA GLN A 90 8.01 6.42 -6.59
C GLN A 90 9.44 6.04 -7.00
N GLU A 91 10.20 5.30 -6.17
CA GLU A 91 11.53 4.79 -6.54
C GLU A 91 11.49 3.89 -7.80
N LEU A 92 10.33 3.33 -8.15
CA LEU A 92 10.13 2.54 -9.36
C LEU A 92 9.99 3.39 -10.64
N ASP A 93 9.82 4.72 -10.54
CA ASP A 93 9.51 5.60 -11.67
C ASP A 93 10.55 5.52 -12.79
N SER A 94 11.83 5.58 -12.43
CA SER A 94 12.90 5.48 -13.41
C SER A 94 12.91 4.13 -14.14
N ILE A 95 12.56 3.04 -13.45
CA ILE A 95 12.50 1.71 -14.06
C ILE A 95 11.28 1.59 -14.97
N CYS A 96 10.13 2.12 -14.54
CA CYS A 96 8.90 2.12 -15.33
C CYS A 96 9.06 2.96 -16.61
N LYS A 97 9.73 4.12 -16.51
CA LYS A 97 10.07 4.94 -17.68
C LYS A 97 10.91 4.18 -18.70
N ILE A 98 11.98 3.50 -18.27
CA ILE A 98 12.81 2.68 -19.16
C ILE A 98 11.96 1.55 -19.79
N ALA A 99 11.10 0.91 -19.00
CA ALA A 99 10.23 -0.14 -19.48
C ALA A 99 9.26 0.36 -20.57
N LEU A 100 8.69 1.57 -20.42
CA LEU A 100 7.82 2.20 -21.40
C LEU A 100 8.56 2.56 -22.70
N GLU A 101 9.79 3.07 -22.60
CA GLU A 101 10.64 3.33 -23.77
C GLU A 101 10.92 2.05 -24.59
N GLU A 102 11.20 0.94 -23.90
CA GLU A 102 11.36 -0.39 -24.51
C GLU A 102 10.05 -0.87 -25.15
N TYR A 103 8.94 -0.80 -24.41
CA TYR A 103 7.61 -1.21 -24.88
C TYR A 103 7.20 -0.50 -26.17
N ASN A 104 7.40 0.82 -26.25
CA ASN A 104 7.08 1.62 -27.43
C ASN A 104 7.87 1.19 -28.66
N THR A 105 9.09 0.68 -28.48
CA THR A 105 9.94 0.15 -29.55
C THR A 105 9.49 -1.23 -30.03
N PHE A 106 8.85 -2.02 -29.16
CA PHE A 106 8.47 -3.43 -29.42
C PHE A 106 7.01 -3.65 -29.78
N SER A 107 6.19 -2.60 -29.76
CA SER A 107 4.71 -2.63 -29.79
C SER A 107 4.04 -3.58 -30.80
N ASN A 108 4.72 -3.96 -31.87
CA ASN A 108 4.20 -4.84 -32.92
C ASN A 108 4.86 -6.25 -33.01
N ASN A 109 5.65 -6.67 -32.02
CA ASN A 109 6.33 -7.98 -32.02
C ASN A 109 6.05 -8.78 -30.75
N ASP A 110 5.17 -9.78 -30.83
CA ASP A 110 4.74 -10.61 -29.69
C ASP A 110 5.89 -11.33 -28.97
N VAL A 111 6.96 -11.72 -29.68
CA VAL A 111 8.12 -12.37 -29.05
C VAL A 111 8.88 -11.37 -28.16
N LEU A 112 9.07 -10.13 -28.65
CA LEU A 112 9.71 -9.07 -27.88
C LEU A 112 8.82 -8.61 -26.72
N LEU A 113 7.50 -8.49 -26.94
CA LEU A 113 6.54 -8.14 -25.90
C LEU A 113 6.46 -9.21 -24.80
N LYS A 114 6.55 -10.49 -25.16
CA LYS A 114 6.64 -11.58 -24.18
C LYS A 114 7.91 -11.49 -23.33
N ASN A 115 9.06 -11.25 -23.96
CA ASN A 115 10.32 -11.08 -23.23
C ASN A 115 10.29 -9.85 -22.32
N TRP A 116 9.66 -8.77 -22.78
CA TRP A 116 9.41 -7.58 -21.98
C TRP A 116 8.55 -7.89 -20.74
N LEU A 117 7.44 -8.62 -20.92
CA LEU A 117 6.59 -9.08 -19.81
C LEU A 117 7.38 -9.90 -18.79
N ILE A 118 8.19 -10.86 -19.26
CA ILE A 118 9.02 -11.69 -18.38
C ILE A 118 10.00 -10.83 -17.58
N LYS A 119 10.66 -9.86 -18.22
CA LYS A 119 11.64 -8.97 -17.60
C LYS A 119 11.03 -8.09 -16.50
N TYR A 120 9.82 -7.57 -16.73
CA TYR A 120 9.16 -6.63 -15.83
C TYR A 120 8.05 -7.24 -14.97
N PHE A 121 7.93 -8.57 -14.97
CA PHE A 121 6.85 -9.29 -14.28
C PHE A 121 6.77 -8.97 -12.79
N ASP A 122 7.91 -8.97 -12.09
CA ASP A 122 7.94 -8.66 -10.64
C ASP A 122 7.44 -7.23 -10.35
N ILE A 123 7.76 -6.27 -11.22
CA ILE A 123 7.35 -4.88 -11.04
C ILE A 123 5.84 -4.74 -11.26
N GLY A 124 5.32 -5.23 -12.39
CA GLY A 124 3.90 -5.15 -12.70
C GLY A 124 3.03 -5.96 -11.73
N TYR A 125 3.34 -7.24 -11.55
CA TYR A 125 2.47 -8.15 -10.81
C TYR A 125 2.66 -8.09 -9.29
N ASN A 126 3.90 -8.02 -8.79
CA ASN A 126 4.14 -8.08 -7.33
C ASN A 126 4.18 -6.70 -6.68
N LYS A 127 4.72 -5.68 -7.36
CA LYS A 127 4.95 -4.36 -6.75
C LYS A 127 3.84 -3.35 -7.03
N LEU A 128 3.39 -3.27 -8.29
CA LEU A 128 2.42 -2.26 -8.72
C LEU A 128 0.95 -2.71 -8.69
N ALA A 129 0.68 -4.01 -8.67
CA ALA A 129 -0.70 -4.50 -8.58
C ALA A 129 -1.43 -3.98 -7.33
N ILE A 130 -0.77 -4.00 -6.17
CA ILE A 130 -1.28 -3.47 -4.90
C ILE A 130 -1.44 -1.95 -4.99
N PHE A 131 -0.42 -1.25 -5.51
CA PHE A 131 -0.47 0.20 -5.71
C PHE A 131 -1.72 0.64 -6.44
N TYR A 132 -2.00 0.00 -7.57
CA TYR A 132 -3.15 0.33 -8.38
C TYR A 132 -4.47 0.01 -7.68
N TYR A 133 -4.58 -1.17 -7.07
CA TYR A 133 -5.85 -1.62 -6.50
C TYR A 133 -6.22 -0.85 -5.21
N ASP A 134 -5.24 -0.59 -4.34
CA ASP A 134 -5.48 -0.01 -3.02
C ASP A 134 -5.42 1.53 -3.02
N HIS A 135 -4.72 2.16 -3.96
CA HIS A 135 -4.45 3.60 -3.91
C HIS A 135 -4.97 4.40 -5.10
N LEU A 136 -5.35 3.76 -6.21
CA LEU A 136 -5.98 4.44 -7.34
C LEU A 136 -7.46 4.05 -7.41
N ASP A 137 -8.33 4.95 -6.96
CA ASP A 137 -9.78 4.74 -7.02
C ASP A 137 -10.35 5.19 -8.37
N TYR A 138 -10.52 4.25 -9.29
CA TYR A 138 -11.17 4.46 -10.60
C TYR A 138 -12.70 4.40 -10.55
N SER A 139 -13.32 4.36 -9.36
CA SER A 139 -14.79 4.34 -9.24
C SER A 139 -15.46 5.71 -9.36
N VAL A 140 -14.67 6.77 -9.56
CA VAL A 140 -15.13 8.16 -9.71
C VAL A 140 -15.15 8.56 -11.20
N ASP A 141 -16.06 9.47 -11.55
CA ASP A 141 -16.37 9.97 -12.91
C ASP A 141 -15.15 10.04 -13.87
N GLU A 142 -15.35 9.63 -15.12
CA GLU A 142 -14.30 9.54 -16.17
C GLU A 142 -13.57 10.88 -16.47
N ASP A 143 -14.12 12.00 -15.99
CA ASP A 143 -13.60 13.35 -16.23
C ASP A 143 -12.69 13.90 -15.10
N GLU A 144 -12.53 13.19 -13.96
CA GLU A 144 -11.69 13.66 -12.85
C GLU A 144 -10.29 13.03 -12.84
N VAL A 145 -9.25 13.87 -12.66
CA VAL A 145 -7.87 13.40 -12.47
C VAL A 145 -7.76 12.72 -11.11
N ILE A 146 -7.62 11.40 -11.11
CA ILE A 146 -7.48 10.60 -9.88
C ILE A 146 -6.04 10.70 -9.35
N HIS A 147 -5.91 11.31 -8.18
CA HIS A 147 -4.68 11.34 -7.39
C HIS A 147 -4.59 10.10 -6.49
N PRO A 148 -3.43 9.41 -6.41
CA PRO A 148 -3.25 8.29 -5.50
C PRO A 148 -3.51 8.68 -4.04
N HIS A 149 -4.34 7.92 -3.33
CA HIS A 149 -4.71 8.13 -1.94
C HIS A 149 -4.00 7.12 -1.02
N PHE A 150 -3.24 7.62 -0.04
CA PHE A 150 -2.39 6.82 0.85
C PHE A 150 -2.87 6.83 2.30
N GLY A 151 -4.16 7.06 2.50
CA GLY A 151 -4.81 6.87 3.79
C GLY A 151 -5.50 8.11 4.32
N ASN A 152 -6.54 7.85 5.11
CA ASN A 152 -7.23 8.86 5.88
C ASN A 152 -6.47 9.13 7.17
N SER A 153 -6.36 10.41 7.51
CA SER A 153 -5.83 10.85 8.79
C SER A 153 -6.55 10.12 9.93
N PRO A 154 -5.82 9.61 10.94
CA PRO A 154 -6.44 8.90 12.05
C PRO A 154 -7.43 9.72 12.87
N ILE A 155 -7.36 11.05 12.78
CA ILE A 155 -8.31 11.98 13.40
C ILE A 155 -9.55 12.25 12.53
N GLY A 156 -9.61 11.66 11.33
CA GLY A 156 -10.77 11.73 10.41
C GLY A 156 -10.95 13.08 9.71
N GLU A 157 -9.97 13.98 9.80
CA GLU A 157 -10.12 15.37 9.31
C GLU A 157 -9.64 15.59 7.86
N PHE A 158 -8.73 14.75 7.35
CA PHE A 158 -8.16 14.89 6.01
C PHE A 158 -7.68 13.55 5.46
N GLY A 159 -7.56 13.43 4.14
CA GLY A 159 -6.88 12.32 3.46
C GLY A 159 -5.55 12.76 2.88
N VAL A 160 -4.62 11.82 2.70
CA VAL A 160 -3.33 12.08 2.05
C VAL A 160 -3.39 11.59 0.61
N CYS A 161 -3.66 12.50 -0.32
CA CYS A 161 -3.46 12.23 -1.74
C CYS A 161 -2.16 12.88 -2.21
N ILE A 162 -1.36 12.18 -3.01
CA ILE A 162 -0.15 12.76 -3.61
C ILE A 162 -0.42 13.08 -5.08
N ASP A 163 0.14 14.17 -5.59
CA ASP A 163 -0.10 14.62 -6.96
C ASP A 163 0.26 13.50 -7.96
N ARG A 164 -0.65 13.24 -8.91
CA ARG A 164 -0.58 12.12 -9.85
C ARG A 164 0.64 12.24 -10.75
N LYS A 165 1.09 13.47 -11.02
CA LYS A 165 2.26 13.73 -11.87
C LYS A 165 3.53 13.02 -11.41
N TYR A 166 3.64 12.65 -10.13
CA TYR A 166 4.79 11.91 -9.60
C TYR A 166 4.74 10.41 -9.88
N TYR A 167 3.62 9.90 -10.43
CA TYR A 167 3.35 8.49 -10.66
C TYR A 167 2.96 8.17 -12.11
N GLU A 168 3.06 9.13 -13.03
CA GLU A 168 2.62 8.97 -14.43
C GLU A 168 3.26 7.74 -15.09
N ASN A 169 4.59 7.58 -14.99
CA ASN A 169 5.25 6.41 -15.61
C ASN A 169 4.83 5.10 -14.95
N LEU A 170 4.50 5.08 -13.66
CA LEU A 170 4.03 3.87 -12.98
C LEU A 170 2.66 3.46 -13.51
N ILE A 171 1.78 4.45 -13.67
CA ILE A 171 0.40 4.23 -14.13
C ILE A 171 0.42 3.77 -15.58
N ASP A 172 1.13 4.48 -16.46
CA ASP A 172 1.25 4.12 -17.88
C ASP A 172 1.91 2.74 -18.06
N PHE A 173 2.90 2.42 -17.23
CA PHE A 173 3.54 1.10 -17.24
C PHE A 173 2.55 0.00 -16.83
N ASP A 174 1.79 0.21 -15.76
CA ASP A 174 0.82 -0.77 -15.26
C ASP A 174 -0.30 -1.01 -16.27
N GLU A 175 -0.79 0.04 -16.95
CA GLU A 175 -1.75 -0.07 -18.05
C GLU A 175 -1.20 -0.92 -19.20
N ALA A 176 0.02 -0.64 -19.66
CA ALA A 176 0.68 -1.41 -20.71
C ALA A 176 0.91 -2.87 -20.28
N PHE A 177 1.33 -3.09 -19.04
CA PHE A 177 1.54 -4.42 -18.46
C PHE A 177 0.25 -5.22 -18.42
N LYS A 178 -0.85 -4.65 -17.90
CA LYS A 178 -2.16 -5.31 -17.79
C LYS A 178 -2.75 -5.65 -19.16
N MET A 179 -2.68 -4.71 -20.11
CA MET A 179 -3.13 -4.94 -21.47
C MET A 179 -2.39 -6.11 -22.13
N LEU A 180 -1.07 -6.20 -21.96
CA LEU A 180 -0.29 -7.32 -22.49
C LEU A 180 -0.57 -8.64 -21.74
N PHE A 181 -0.63 -8.59 -20.41
CA PHE A 181 -0.67 -9.79 -19.57
C PHE A 181 -2.08 -10.38 -19.45
N TYR A 182 -3.10 -9.58 -19.17
CA TYR A 182 -4.46 -10.05 -18.91
C TYR A 182 -5.36 -10.03 -20.15
N GLU A 183 -5.27 -8.99 -20.98
CA GLU A 183 -6.16 -8.84 -22.14
C GLU A 183 -5.64 -9.61 -23.35
N ARG A 184 -4.41 -9.32 -23.78
CA ARG A 184 -3.77 -10.00 -24.92
C ARG A 184 -3.19 -11.36 -24.56
N LYS A 185 -2.94 -11.62 -23.27
CA LYS A 185 -2.41 -12.90 -22.76
C LYS A 185 -1.11 -13.34 -23.45
N VAL A 186 -0.18 -12.39 -23.62
CA VAL A 186 1.09 -12.60 -24.34
C VAL A 186 2.03 -13.56 -23.59
N TYR A 187 1.82 -13.77 -22.29
CA TYR A 187 2.57 -14.72 -21.46
C TYR A 187 1.65 -15.79 -20.84
N PRO A 188 1.04 -16.67 -21.65
CA PRO A 188 -0.05 -17.55 -21.22
C PRO A 188 0.38 -18.64 -20.24
N GLU A 189 1.63 -19.12 -20.31
CA GLU A 189 2.12 -20.14 -19.38
C GLU A 189 2.20 -19.62 -17.94
N LYS A 190 2.48 -18.32 -17.73
CA LYS A 190 2.53 -17.73 -16.40
C LYS A 190 1.14 -17.50 -15.82
N LEU A 191 0.16 -17.13 -16.65
CA LEU A 191 -1.24 -17.07 -16.24
C LEU A 191 -1.71 -18.45 -15.73
N LYS A 192 -1.39 -19.51 -16.47
CA LYS A 192 -1.73 -20.87 -16.07
C LYS A 192 -1.09 -21.26 -14.74
N GLU A 193 0.20 -20.94 -14.55
CA GLU A 193 0.90 -21.17 -13.28
C GLU A 193 0.18 -20.47 -12.11
N ILE A 194 -0.21 -19.20 -12.29
CA ILE A 194 -0.93 -18.42 -11.26
C ILE A 194 -2.30 -19.03 -10.97
N GLU A 195 -3.06 -19.41 -11.99
CA GLU A 195 -4.36 -20.07 -11.82
C GLU A 195 -4.23 -21.39 -11.04
N GLU A 196 -3.22 -22.20 -11.34
CA GLU A 196 -2.92 -23.45 -10.63
C GLU A 196 -2.54 -23.20 -9.16
N GLU A 197 -1.78 -22.14 -8.85
CA GLU A 197 -1.47 -21.75 -7.47
C GLU A 197 -2.71 -21.23 -6.72
N MET A 198 -3.54 -20.39 -7.35
CA MET A 198 -4.77 -19.87 -6.75
C MET A 198 -5.75 -21.00 -6.39
N GLN A 199 -5.84 -22.04 -7.23
CA GLN A 199 -6.68 -23.21 -6.94
C GLN A 199 -6.23 -23.99 -5.69
N LYS A 200 -4.95 -23.96 -5.33
CA LYS A 200 -4.44 -24.58 -4.10
C LYS A 200 -4.83 -23.80 -2.84
N ILE A 201 -5.10 -22.50 -2.97
CA ILE A 201 -5.45 -21.60 -1.87
C ILE A 201 -6.95 -21.68 -1.55
N ILE A 202 -7.80 -22.20 -2.45
CA ILE A 202 -9.23 -22.43 -2.16
C ILE A 202 -9.35 -23.47 -1.04
N ILE A 203 -9.45 -22.98 0.19
CA ILE A 203 -9.77 -23.78 1.37
C ILE A 203 -11.11 -24.45 1.09
N PRO A 204 -11.24 -25.79 1.17
CA PRO A 204 -12.56 -26.40 1.13
C PRO A 204 -13.39 -25.81 2.27
N MET A 205 -14.50 -25.16 1.94
CA MET A 205 -15.50 -24.75 2.92
C MET A 205 -15.91 -26.00 3.70
N ILE A 206 -15.37 -26.18 4.91
CA ILE A 206 -15.82 -27.24 5.81
C ILE A 206 -17.28 -26.92 6.10
N PRO A 207 -18.24 -27.79 5.74
CA PRO A 207 -19.63 -27.54 6.04
C PRO A 207 -19.77 -27.37 7.55
N ILE A 208 -20.30 -26.23 7.99
CA ILE A 208 -20.64 -26.02 9.39
C ILE A 208 -21.68 -27.09 9.75
N PRO A 209 -21.41 -27.99 10.71
CA PRO A 209 -22.41 -28.97 11.14
C PRO A 209 -23.62 -28.20 11.65
N LYS A 210 -24.81 -28.53 11.14
CA LYS A 210 -26.05 -28.03 11.74
C LYS A 210 -26.09 -28.54 13.18
N ILE A 211 -26.29 -27.62 14.12
CA ILE A 211 -26.56 -27.94 15.50
C ILE A 211 -28.03 -28.41 15.53
N ASP A 212 -28.24 -29.66 15.92
CA ASP A 212 -29.56 -30.24 16.20
C ASP A 212 -30.15 -29.70 17.51
#